data_AF-A0A151L1Y1-F1
#
_entry.id   AF-A0A151L1Y1-F1
#
_cell.length_a   1.000
_cell.length_b   1.000
_cell.length_c   1.000
_cell.angle_alpha   90.00
_cell.angle_beta   90.00
_cell.angle_gamma   90.00
#
_symmetry.space_group_name_H-M   'P 1'
#
loop_
_entity.id
_entity.type
_entity.pdbx_description
1 polymer ?
#
loop_
_entity_poly.entity_id
_entity_poly.type
_entity_poly.pdbx_seq_one_letter_code
_entity_poly.pdbx_strand_id
1 'polypeptide(L)'
;YNNNNRSENRIEWWNDNKTNVWHSMLCGYQKGRNATQNRTLNQSWCTLPDDDQTDQFLRWMTEWAKQACKEKIQLSKDVTKKCNNIFNQKQTPSITKIKDTNCKSIFNDYMNWYYKRNPQWKQLSDKYNSFKHNNTHVNANPTEETAEEYIQNKCVDCDC
;
A
#
# COMPACT_ATOMS: atom_id res chain seq x y z
N TYR A 1 4.55 33.27 24.10
CA TYR A 1 3.83 31.98 23.99
C TYR A 1 4.81 30.92 23.48
N ASN A 2 5.23 30.01 24.36
CA ASN A 2 6.23 28.97 24.04
C ASN A 2 5.58 27.81 23.28
N ASN A 3 5.90 27.66 21.99
CA ASN A 3 5.38 26.59 21.14
C ASN A 3 5.93 25.18 21.48
N ASN A 4 7.01 25.09 22.25
CA ASN A 4 7.64 23.81 22.61
C ASN A 4 6.79 22.95 23.56
N ASN A 5 6.04 23.57 24.48
CA ASN A 5 5.17 22.84 25.42
C ASN A 5 3.99 22.14 24.72
N ARG A 6 3.56 22.63 23.56
CA ARG A 6 2.36 22.10 22.89
C ARG A 6 2.64 20.79 22.15
N SER A 7 3.84 20.55 21.64
CA SER A 7 4.18 19.27 20.98
C SER A 7 4.40 18.16 21.99
N GLU A 8 5.07 18.46 23.10
CA GLU A 8 5.32 17.51 24.19
C GLU A 8 4.00 16.99 24.77
N ASN A 9 3.05 17.89 25.06
CA ASN A 9 1.71 17.51 25.54
C ASN A 9 0.94 16.59 24.57
N ARG A 10 1.17 16.69 23.25
CA ARG A 10 0.48 15.83 22.27
C ARG A 10 1.11 14.45 22.18
N ILE A 11 2.43 14.36 22.33
CA ILE A 11 3.16 13.08 22.33
C ILE A 11 2.79 12.28 23.57
N GLU A 12 2.81 12.93 24.73
CA GLU A 12 2.39 12.32 26.00
C GLU A 12 0.94 11.84 25.91
N TRP A 13 0.02 12.71 25.47
CA TRP A 13 -1.38 12.33 25.28
C TRP A 13 -1.54 11.14 24.32
N TRP A 14 -0.81 11.09 23.20
CA TRP A 14 -0.88 9.95 22.29
C TRP A 14 -0.39 8.67 22.95
N ASN A 15 0.75 8.71 23.64
CA ASN A 15 1.32 7.54 24.32
C ASN A 15 0.38 6.99 25.40
N ASP A 16 -0.30 7.86 26.13
CA ASP A 16 -1.26 7.47 27.18
C ASP A 16 -2.57 6.90 26.61
N ASN A 17 -2.95 7.30 25.38
CA ASN A 17 -4.29 7.01 24.85
C ASN A 17 -4.33 6.07 23.64
N LYS A 18 -3.22 5.79 22.97
CA LYS A 18 -3.21 5.02 21.71
C LYS A 18 -3.86 3.64 21.81
N THR A 19 -3.69 2.94 22.95
CA THR A 19 -4.38 1.67 23.22
C THR A 19 -5.90 1.84 23.28
N ASN A 20 -6.38 2.88 23.97
CA ASN A 20 -7.81 3.16 24.07
C ASN A 20 -8.42 3.55 22.72
N VAL A 21 -7.68 4.33 21.92
CA VAL A 21 -8.08 4.66 20.55
C VAL A 21 -8.20 3.40 19.70
N TRP A 22 -7.21 2.51 19.75
CA TRP A 22 -7.23 1.24 19.02
C TRP A 22 -8.39 0.33 19.42
N HIS A 23 -8.60 0.11 20.72
CA HIS A 23 -9.74 -0.69 21.21
C HIS A 23 -11.09 -0.08 20.82
N SER A 24 -11.20 1.26 20.81
CA SER A 24 -12.41 1.94 20.33
C SER A 24 -12.66 1.67 18.84
N MET A 25 -11.62 1.65 18.00
CA MET A 25 -11.73 1.28 16.59
C MET A 25 -12.21 -0.18 16.42
N LEU A 26 -11.69 -1.11 17.23
CA LEU A 26 -12.11 -2.52 17.22
C LEU A 26 -13.58 -2.68 17.64
N CYS A 27 -14.03 -1.98 18.68
CA CYS A 27 -15.43 -1.97 19.10
C CYS A 27 -16.34 -1.45 17.99
N GLY A 28 -15.96 -0.36 17.32
CA GLY A 28 -16.69 0.19 16.19
C GLY A 28 -16.78 -0.80 15.02
N TYR A 29 -15.65 -1.43 14.68
CA TYR A 29 -15.58 -2.47 13.66
C TYR A 29 -16.46 -3.68 13.99
N GLN A 30 -16.41 -4.19 15.24
CA GLN A 30 -17.23 -5.31 15.68
C GLN A 30 -18.72 -4.99 15.58
N LYS A 31 -19.13 -3.80 16.02
CA LYS A 31 -20.52 -3.34 15.94
C LYS A 31 -20.99 -3.28 14.48
N GLY A 32 -20.18 -2.73 13.58
CA GLY A 32 -20.48 -2.68 12.15
C GLY A 32 -20.61 -4.07 11.52
N ARG A 33 -19.78 -5.03 11.92
CA ARG A 33 -19.89 -6.41 11.44
C ARG A 33 -21.08 -7.14 12.02
N ASN A 34 -21.32 -7.06 13.32
CA ASN A 34 -22.46 -7.75 13.95
C ASN A 34 -23.82 -7.26 13.45
N ALA A 35 -23.92 -6.04 12.90
CA ALA A 35 -25.10 -5.58 12.19
C ALA A 35 -25.40 -6.39 10.91
N THR A 36 -24.41 -7.08 10.34
CA THR A 36 -24.53 -7.84 9.09
C THR A 36 -24.21 -9.33 9.22
N GLN A 37 -23.31 -9.72 10.13
CA GLN A 37 -22.82 -11.08 10.36
C GLN A 37 -22.33 -11.22 11.81
N ASN A 38 -22.86 -12.17 12.58
CA ASN A 38 -22.43 -12.41 13.96
C ASN A 38 -21.01 -13.02 13.97
N ARG A 39 -19.99 -12.17 14.02
CA ARG A 39 -18.57 -12.57 13.94
C ARG A 39 -17.80 -12.02 15.13
N THR A 40 -17.07 -12.91 15.78
CA THR A 40 -16.14 -12.56 16.85
C THR A 40 -14.88 -11.90 16.28
N LEU A 41 -14.33 -10.94 17.03
CA LEU A 41 -13.02 -10.37 16.71
C LEU A 41 -11.94 -11.45 16.84
N ASN A 42 -10.90 -11.35 16.01
CA ASN A 42 -9.70 -12.14 16.25
C ASN A 42 -8.99 -11.56 17.48
N GLN A 43 -8.71 -12.40 18.47
CA GLN A 43 -8.06 -11.99 19.72
C GLN A 43 -6.70 -11.33 19.46
N SER A 44 -5.98 -11.72 18.39
CA SER A 44 -4.69 -11.11 18.04
C SER A 44 -4.80 -9.62 17.70
N TRP A 45 -5.98 -9.15 17.31
CA TRP A 45 -6.19 -7.73 17.00
C TRP A 45 -6.29 -6.85 18.24
N CYS A 46 -6.49 -7.42 19.43
CA CYS A 46 -6.52 -6.64 20.68
C CYS A 46 -5.15 -6.08 21.07
N THR A 47 -4.07 -6.61 20.48
CA THR A 47 -2.72 -6.05 20.61
C THR A 47 -2.60 -4.77 19.80
N LEU A 48 -2.02 -3.73 20.39
CA LEU A 48 -1.78 -2.47 19.71
C LEU A 48 -0.77 -2.68 18.54
N PRO A 49 -1.09 -2.22 17.31
CA PRO A 49 -0.14 -2.22 16.21
C PRO A 49 1.06 -1.33 16.51
N ASP A 50 2.23 -1.71 16.01
CA ASP A 50 3.47 -0.93 16.10
C ASP A 50 3.63 0.07 14.94
N ASP A 51 2.59 0.22 14.11
CA ASP A 51 2.56 1.13 12.98
C ASP A 51 2.90 2.58 13.39
N ASP A 52 2.56 3.00 14.61
CA ASP A 52 2.83 4.35 15.12
C ASP A 52 4.32 4.68 15.27
N GLN A 53 5.18 3.66 15.28
CA GLN A 53 6.64 3.78 15.28
C GLN A 53 7.24 4.01 13.88
N THR A 54 6.48 3.69 12.82
CA THR A 54 6.93 3.89 11.44
C THR A 54 6.63 5.32 10.99
N ASP A 55 7.54 5.95 10.23
CA ASP A 55 7.28 7.28 9.69
C ASP A 55 6.01 7.30 8.82
N GLN A 56 5.23 8.39 8.89
CA GLN A 56 3.98 8.51 8.14
C GLN A 56 4.17 8.32 6.64
N PHE A 57 5.24 8.86 6.07
CA PHE A 57 5.53 8.70 4.64
C PHE A 57 5.72 7.22 4.29
N LEU A 58 6.47 6.47 5.10
CA LEU A 58 6.71 5.06 4.89
C LEU A 58 5.43 4.22 5.02
N ARG A 59 4.55 4.56 5.97
CA ARG A 59 3.21 3.93 6.08
C ARG A 59 2.38 4.16 4.82
N TRP A 60 2.30 5.39 4.34
CA TRP A 60 1.53 5.72 3.13
C TRP A 60 2.12 5.09 1.87
N MET A 61 3.44 5.03 1.75
CA MET A 61 4.11 4.36 0.64
C MET A 61 3.77 2.85 0.64
N THR A 62 3.79 2.22 1.82
CA THR A 62 3.43 0.81 2.00
C THR A 62 1.95 0.55 1.67
N GLU A 63 1.05 1.43 2.12
CA GLU A 63 -0.39 1.34 1.80
C GLU A 63 -0.64 1.49 0.30
N TRP A 64 -0.01 2.48 -0.34
CA TRP A 64 -0.10 2.68 -1.79
C TRP A 64 0.40 1.46 -2.56
N ALA A 65 1.54 0.89 -2.16
CA ALA A 65 2.10 -0.29 -2.79
C ALA A 65 1.19 -1.52 -2.67
N LYS A 66 0.61 -1.77 -1.49
CA LYS A 66 -0.39 -2.83 -1.27
C LYS A 66 -1.58 -2.70 -2.23
N GLN A 67 -2.11 -1.50 -2.36
CA GLN A 67 -3.25 -1.24 -3.24
C GLN A 67 -2.87 -1.37 -4.73
N ALA A 68 -1.75 -0.77 -5.14
CA ALA A 68 -1.25 -0.85 -6.51
C ALA A 68 -0.96 -2.30 -6.91
N CYS A 69 -0.37 -3.09 -6.02
CA CYS A 69 -0.09 -4.50 -6.25
C CYS A 69 -1.36 -5.32 -6.47
N LYS A 70 -2.34 -5.14 -5.59
CA LYS A 70 -3.66 -5.79 -5.71
C LYS A 70 -4.33 -5.47 -7.04
N GLU A 71 -4.32 -4.20 -7.45
CA GLU A 71 -4.85 -3.76 -8.74
C GLU A 71 -4.08 -4.39 -9.91
N LYS A 72 -2.74 -4.38 -9.86
CA LYS A 72 -1.86 -4.96 -10.89
C LYS A 72 -2.14 -6.44 -11.10
N ILE A 73 -2.24 -7.20 -10.01
CA ILE A 73 -2.52 -8.64 -10.04
C ILE A 73 -3.90 -8.90 -10.64
N GLN A 74 -4.92 -8.13 -10.23
CA GLN A 74 -6.27 -8.29 -10.77
C GLN A 74 -6.33 -7.99 -12.27
N LEU A 75 -5.79 -6.85 -12.70
CA LEU A 75 -5.77 -6.46 -14.11
C LEU A 75 -4.93 -7.44 -14.95
N SER A 76 -3.79 -7.89 -14.44
CA SER A 76 -2.95 -8.90 -15.11
C SER A 76 -3.71 -10.21 -15.30
N LYS A 77 -4.43 -10.69 -14.28
CA LYS A 77 -5.28 -11.89 -14.38
C LYS A 77 -6.38 -11.72 -15.43
N ASP A 78 -7.01 -10.55 -15.49
CA ASP A 78 -8.04 -10.25 -16.49
C ASP A 78 -7.48 -10.22 -17.91
N VAL A 79 -6.30 -9.61 -18.09
CA VAL A 79 -5.55 -9.62 -19.36
C VAL A 79 -5.23 -11.06 -19.76
N THR A 80 -4.59 -11.85 -18.90
CA THR A 80 -4.23 -13.24 -19.20
C THR A 80 -5.48 -14.05 -19.58
N LYS A 81 -6.51 -14.07 -18.74
CA LYS A 81 -7.70 -14.89 -18.95
C LYS A 81 -8.43 -14.57 -20.25
N LYS A 82 -8.58 -13.28 -20.58
CA LYS A 82 -9.40 -12.82 -21.71
C LYS A 82 -8.59 -12.67 -23.01
N CYS A 83 -7.28 -12.57 -22.93
CA CYS A 83 -6.35 -12.49 -24.06
C CYS A 83 -5.49 -13.76 -24.24
N ASN A 84 -5.83 -14.89 -23.60
CA ASN A 84 -5.05 -16.14 -23.61
C ASN A 84 -4.56 -16.55 -25.01
N ASN A 85 -5.39 -16.40 -26.03
CA ASN A 85 -5.07 -16.76 -27.42
C ASN A 85 -3.90 -15.97 -28.01
N ILE A 86 -3.60 -14.80 -27.44
CA ILE A 86 -2.56 -13.89 -27.91
C ILE A 86 -1.22 -14.21 -27.22
N PHE A 87 -1.22 -14.44 -25.91
CA PHE A 87 0.00 -14.73 -25.15
C PHE A 87 0.55 -16.13 -25.43
N ASN A 88 -0.31 -17.09 -25.79
CA ASN A 88 0.10 -18.44 -26.19
C ASN A 88 0.90 -18.49 -27.51
N GLN A 89 0.85 -17.43 -28.33
CA GLN A 89 1.54 -17.40 -29.63
C GLN A 89 2.99 -16.91 -29.55
N LYS A 90 3.54 -16.64 -28.35
CA LYS A 90 4.93 -16.15 -28.12
C LYS A 90 5.34 -14.93 -28.97
N GLN A 91 4.39 -14.20 -29.55
CA GLN A 91 4.64 -12.93 -30.21
C GLN A 91 4.26 -11.83 -29.24
N THR A 92 5.18 -10.91 -28.94
CA THR A 92 4.88 -9.67 -28.23
C THR A 92 3.93 -8.88 -29.13
N PRO A 93 2.62 -8.86 -28.86
CA PRO A 93 1.69 -8.20 -29.76
C PRO A 93 1.85 -6.73 -29.44
N SER A 94 2.40 -5.97 -30.38
CA SER A 94 2.09 -4.53 -30.38
C SER A 94 0.58 -4.40 -30.27
N ILE A 95 0.08 -3.47 -29.44
CA ILE A 95 -1.35 -3.27 -29.23
C ILE A 95 -2.12 -3.08 -30.54
N THR A 96 -1.44 -2.58 -31.58
CA THR A 96 -1.98 -2.41 -32.93
C THR A 96 -2.23 -3.74 -33.67
N LYS A 97 -1.61 -4.83 -33.23
CA LYS A 97 -1.76 -6.18 -33.78
C LYS A 97 -2.85 -7.00 -33.08
N ILE A 98 -3.39 -6.52 -31.96
CA ILE A 98 -4.52 -7.16 -31.26
C ILE A 98 -5.79 -6.92 -32.08
N LYS A 99 -6.25 -7.96 -32.78
CA LYS A 99 -7.48 -7.93 -33.59
C LYS A 99 -8.75 -8.07 -32.75
N ASP A 100 -8.66 -8.81 -31.65
CA ASP A 100 -9.79 -8.99 -30.73
C ASP A 100 -10.09 -7.69 -29.98
N THR A 101 -11.24 -7.11 -30.25
CA THR A 101 -11.63 -5.80 -29.70
C THR A 101 -11.77 -5.81 -28.18
N ASN A 102 -12.24 -6.92 -27.61
CA ASN A 102 -12.41 -7.08 -26.17
C ASN A 102 -11.05 -7.13 -25.47
N CYS A 103 -10.14 -7.97 -25.97
CA CYS A 103 -8.76 -8.05 -25.48
C CYS A 103 -8.04 -6.70 -25.62
N LYS A 104 -8.21 -6.00 -26.76
CA LYS A 104 -7.62 -4.67 -26.96
C LYS A 104 -8.10 -3.67 -25.91
N SER A 105 -9.39 -3.70 -25.55
CA SER A 105 -9.95 -2.85 -24.49
C SER A 105 -9.32 -3.16 -23.13
N ILE A 106 -9.27 -4.44 -22.74
CA ILE A 106 -8.73 -4.85 -21.43
C ILE A 106 -7.25 -4.51 -21.31
N PHE A 107 -6.48 -4.70 -22.38
CA PHE A 107 -5.08 -4.31 -22.42
C PHE A 107 -4.93 -2.78 -22.33
N ASN A 108 -5.78 -2.00 -23.00
CA ASN A 108 -5.82 -0.55 -22.83
C ASN A 108 -6.11 -0.14 -21.39
N ASP A 109 -7.03 -0.82 -20.71
CA ASP A 109 -7.35 -0.54 -19.30
C ASP A 109 -6.14 -0.78 -18.38
N TYR A 110 -5.43 -1.89 -18.58
CA TYR A 110 -4.16 -2.17 -17.89
C TYR A 110 -3.11 -1.08 -18.17
N MET A 111 -2.92 -0.70 -19.43
CA MET A 111 -1.95 0.33 -19.81
C MET A 111 -2.31 1.69 -19.23
N ASN A 112 -3.59 2.08 -19.27
CA ASN A 112 -4.09 3.31 -18.66
C ASN A 112 -3.86 3.33 -17.16
N TRP A 113 -4.09 2.21 -16.48
CA TRP A 113 -3.75 2.05 -15.07
C TRP A 113 -2.23 2.22 -14.83
N TYR A 114 -1.39 1.55 -15.63
CA TYR A 114 0.07 1.64 -15.53
C TYR A 114 0.56 3.06 -15.73
N TYR A 115 0.08 3.77 -16.76
CA TYR A 115 0.46 5.16 -17.04
C TYR A 115 0.08 6.12 -15.92
N LYS A 116 -0.95 5.82 -15.12
CA LYS A 116 -1.31 6.61 -13.93
C LYS A 116 -0.47 6.25 -12.71
N ARG A 117 -0.18 4.97 -12.49
CA ARG A 117 0.55 4.49 -11.31
C ARG A 117 2.05 4.65 -11.41
N ASN A 118 2.63 4.51 -12.60
CA ASN A 118 4.08 4.58 -12.80
C ASN A 118 4.68 5.94 -12.40
N PRO A 119 4.09 7.10 -12.75
CA PRO A 119 4.56 8.39 -12.25
C PRO A 119 4.43 8.55 -10.73
N GLN A 120 3.37 7.97 -10.13
CA GLN A 120 3.18 7.99 -8.68
C GLN A 120 4.28 7.19 -7.98
N TRP A 121 4.58 5.98 -8.48
CA TRP A 121 5.68 5.16 -7.97
C TRP A 121 7.01 5.89 -8.05
N LYS A 122 7.30 6.50 -9.21
CA LYS A 122 8.54 7.27 -9.40
C LYS A 122 8.67 8.37 -8.34
N GLN A 123 7.62 9.15 -8.11
CA GLN A 123 7.64 10.21 -7.10
C GLN A 123 7.81 9.67 -5.67
N LEU A 124 7.18 8.55 -5.34
CA LEU A 124 7.33 7.90 -4.04
C LEU A 124 8.75 7.36 -3.85
N SER A 125 9.33 6.73 -4.88
CA SER A 125 10.70 6.21 -4.86
C SER A 125 11.74 7.33 -4.75
N ASP A 126 11.58 8.41 -5.52
CA ASP A 126 12.44 9.61 -5.43
C ASP A 126 12.37 10.24 -4.02
N LYS A 127 11.17 10.29 -3.43
CA LYS A 127 10.96 10.77 -2.06
C LYS A 127 11.57 9.82 -1.03
N TYR A 128 11.50 8.50 -1.23
CA TYR A 128 12.13 7.52 -0.36
C TYR A 128 13.65 7.69 -0.33
N ASN A 129 14.28 7.82 -1.50
CA ASN A 129 15.72 8.08 -1.60
C ASN A 129 16.09 9.37 -0.87
N SER A 130 15.32 10.43 -1.09
CA SER A 130 15.51 11.70 -0.38
C SER A 130 15.32 11.58 1.13
N PHE A 131 14.32 10.81 1.57
CA PHE A 131 14.05 10.54 2.99
C PHE A 131 15.24 9.81 3.63
N LYS A 132 15.79 8.78 2.97
CA LYS A 132 16.95 8.04 3.46
C LYS A 132 18.20 8.91 3.62
N HIS A 133 18.46 9.81 2.66
CA HIS A 133 19.66 10.66 2.68
C HIS A 133 19.55 11.89 3.60
N ASN A 134 18.35 12.45 3.79
CA ASN A 134 18.16 13.71 4.53
C ASN A 134 17.71 13.53 5.98
N ASN A 135 17.29 12.32 6.38
CA ASN A 135 16.73 12.12 7.70
C ASN A 135 17.84 11.95 8.74
N THR A 136 17.98 12.96 9.60
CA THR A 136 18.96 13.05 10.69
C THR A 136 18.60 12.18 11.90
N HIS A 137 17.41 11.56 11.92
CA HIS A 137 17.00 10.62 12.95
C HIS A 137 17.39 9.19 12.57
N VAL A 138 18.62 8.80 12.96
CA VAL A 138 19.25 7.50 12.66
C VAL A 138 18.34 6.29 12.98
N ASN A 139 17.47 6.39 13.99
CA ASN A 139 16.64 5.28 14.45
C ASN A 139 15.30 5.11 13.71
N ALA A 140 14.94 6.02 12.80
CA ALA A 140 13.69 5.96 12.02
C ALA A 140 13.93 5.67 10.53
N ASN A 141 15.19 5.49 10.13
CA ASN A 141 15.54 5.25 8.74
C ASN A 141 15.33 3.78 8.35
N PRO A 142 14.73 3.53 7.18
CA PRO A 142 14.63 2.19 6.65
C PRO A 142 16.03 1.66 6.33
N THR A 143 16.22 0.36 6.50
CA THR A 143 17.50 -0.32 6.26
C THR A 143 17.75 -0.61 4.79
N GLU A 144 16.69 -0.71 4.01
CA GLU A 144 16.68 -1.10 2.61
C GLU A 144 17.27 -0.01 1.71
N GLU A 145 17.99 -0.40 0.65
CA GLU A 145 18.65 0.54 -0.26
C GLU A 145 17.68 1.24 -1.18
N THR A 146 16.67 0.52 -1.63
CA THR A 146 15.68 1.03 -2.58
C THR A 146 14.26 1.01 -1.99
N ALA A 147 13.38 1.82 -2.56
CA ALA A 147 11.97 1.79 -2.22
C ALA A 147 11.35 0.43 -2.56
N GLU A 148 11.80 -0.19 -3.65
CA GLU A 148 11.42 -1.52 -4.08
C GLU A 148 11.74 -2.58 -3.01
N GLU A 149 12.99 -2.63 -2.54
CA GLU A 149 13.42 -3.55 -1.48
C GLU A 149 12.63 -3.32 -0.18
N TYR A 150 12.43 -2.06 0.20
CA TYR A 150 11.64 -1.69 1.38
C TYR A 150 10.22 -2.27 1.30
N ILE A 151 9.55 -2.09 0.16
CA ILE A 151 8.19 -2.60 -0.05
C ILE A 151 8.16 -4.13 -0.04
N GLN A 152 9.12 -4.79 -0.71
CA GLN A 152 9.21 -6.25 -0.73
C GLN A 152 9.36 -6.83 0.69
N ASN A 153 10.17 -6.20 1.54
CA ASN A 153 10.35 -6.64 2.93
C ASN A 153 9.12 -6.35 3.81
N LYS A 154 8.46 -5.19 3.64
CA LYS A 154 7.32 -4.77 4.47
C LYS A 154 5.98 -5.35 4.03
N CYS A 155 5.91 -5.88 2.82
CA CYS A 155 4.70 -6.44 2.28
C CYS A 155 5.00 -7.73 1.51
N VAL A 156 4.95 -8.85 2.23
CA VAL A 156 5.15 -10.19 1.64
C VAL A 156 4.13 -10.47 0.53
N ASP A 157 2.91 -9.95 0.65
CA ASP A 157 1.87 -10.06 -0.38
C ASP A 157 2.07 -9.10 -1.58
N CYS A 158 3.10 -8.26 -1.55
CA CYS A 158 3.41 -7.28 -2.59
C CYS A 158 4.46 -7.76 -3.60
N ASP A 159 4.66 -9.07 -3.75
CA ASP A 159 5.49 -9.63 -4.83
C ASP A 159 4.78 -9.47 -6.18
N CYS A 160 4.92 -8.26 -6.72
CA CYS A 160 4.43 -7.78 -7.99
C CYS A 160 5.28 -6.58 -8.45
#